data_AF-A0AAD7A3I0-F1
#
_entry.id   AF-A0AAD7A3I0-F1
#
_cell.length_a   1.000
_cell.length_b   1.000
_cell.length_c   1.000
_cell.angle_alpha   90.00
_cell.angle_beta   90.00
_cell.angle_gamma   90.00
#
_symmetry.space_group_name_H-M   'P 1'
#
loop_
_entity.id
_entity.type
_entity.pdbx_description
1 polymer ?
#
loop_
_entity_poly.entity_id
_entity_poly.type
_entity_poly.pdbx_seq_one_letter_code
_entity_poly.pdbx_strand_id
1 'polypeptide(L)'
;LYDPTVLRSTQPCGLCCRPWPMCQFFLKKSRSAGRPLTLDMDHSRGCPNLVHFSYSTAEISKDSSPCSNAPIKCSHCNPKDPAVWRYFFKEHLIEHHPGVSLMQYSHIWQLSAEEEAAMRKIWDTRGKRKKPRKVKSSLIISEAHSSRRVLAYADLFVSYC
;
A
#
# COMPACT_ATOMS: atom_id res chain seq x y z
N LEU A 1 -10.72 -4.56 13.49
CA LEU A 1 -10.15 -4.91 12.16
C LEU A 1 -8.71 -5.42 12.31
N TYR A 2 -8.54 -6.53 13.00
CA TYR A 2 -7.22 -7.02 13.40
C TYR A 2 -7.24 -8.54 13.37
N ASP A 3 -6.19 -9.12 12.83
CA ASP A 3 -5.95 -10.55 12.96
C ASP A 3 -5.36 -10.79 14.36
N PRO A 4 -6.09 -11.46 15.28
CA PRO A 4 -5.62 -11.69 16.65
C PRO A 4 -4.33 -12.51 16.71
N THR A 5 -3.94 -13.17 15.62
CA THR A 5 -2.71 -13.95 15.53
C THR A 5 -1.47 -13.09 15.26
N VAL A 6 -1.64 -11.84 14.81
CA VAL A 6 -0.52 -10.95 14.46
C VAL A 6 -0.02 -10.22 15.70
N LEU A 7 1.07 -10.68 16.29
CA LEU A 7 1.62 -10.07 17.50
C LEU A 7 2.07 -8.61 17.25
N ARG A 8 1.38 -7.63 17.86
CA ARG A 8 1.62 -6.19 17.61
C ARG A 8 2.98 -5.70 18.08
N SER A 9 3.55 -6.29 19.13
CA SER A 9 4.92 -5.97 19.60
C SER A 9 5.99 -6.31 18.58
N THR A 10 5.68 -7.13 17.56
CA THR A 10 6.62 -7.34 16.45
C THR A 10 6.65 -6.19 15.44
N GLN A 11 5.80 -5.17 15.62
CA GLN A 11 5.67 -4.00 14.75
C GLN A 11 5.68 -4.38 13.25
N PRO A 12 4.75 -5.25 12.81
CA PRO A 12 4.86 -5.88 11.50
C PRO A 12 4.70 -4.88 10.36
N CYS A 13 5.34 -5.19 9.24
CA CYS A 13 5.27 -4.40 8.02
C CYS A 13 3.83 -4.27 7.49
N GLY A 14 3.37 -3.04 7.24
CA GLY A 14 2.03 -2.79 6.67
C GLY A 14 1.78 -3.34 5.26
N LEU A 15 2.82 -3.81 4.55
CA LEU A 15 2.70 -4.34 3.18
C LEU A 15 2.84 -5.87 3.10
N CYS A 16 3.62 -6.49 4.00
CA CYS A 16 3.94 -7.92 3.92
C CYS A 16 3.87 -8.64 5.26
N CYS A 17 3.53 -7.94 6.35
CA CYS A 17 3.39 -8.45 7.70
C CYS A 17 4.63 -9.11 8.32
N ARG A 18 5.82 -8.98 7.70
CA ARG A 18 7.08 -9.41 8.33
C ARG A 18 7.41 -8.55 9.55
N PRO A 19 7.98 -9.13 10.62
CA PRO A 19 8.30 -8.40 11.84
C PRO A 19 9.38 -7.33 11.61
N TRP A 20 9.36 -6.27 12.41
CA TRP A 20 10.47 -5.34 12.51
C TRP A 20 11.72 -6.05 13.09
N PRO A 21 12.96 -5.73 12.64
CA PRO A 21 13.35 -4.70 11.68
C PRO A 21 13.46 -5.20 10.23
N MET A 22 12.82 -6.32 9.84
CA MET A 22 13.04 -6.92 8.52
C MET A 22 12.64 -6.02 7.35
N CYS A 23 11.65 -5.15 7.54
CA CYS A 23 11.24 -4.16 6.54
C CYS A 23 11.51 -2.76 7.10
N GLN A 24 12.34 -1.98 6.40
CA GLN A 24 12.70 -0.62 6.79
C GLN A 24 12.24 0.35 5.72
N PHE A 25 11.40 1.30 6.10
CA PHE A 25 10.85 2.31 5.21
C PHE A 25 11.45 3.66 5.59
N PHE A 26 12.00 4.39 4.63
CA PHE A 26 12.52 5.73 4.87
C PHE A 26 11.62 6.74 4.16
N LEU A 27 11.48 7.93 4.76
CA LEU A 27 10.70 9.03 4.19
C LEU A 27 11.64 10.16 3.81
N LYS A 28 11.44 10.73 2.63
CA LYS A 28 12.15 11.91 2.13
C LYS A 28 11.18 13.04 1.82
N LYS A 29 11.67 14.27 1.95
CA LYS A 29 10.95 15.44 1.47
C LYS A 29 10.74 15.31 -0.03
N SER A 30 9.55 15.69 -0.49
CA SER A 30 9.28 15.76 -1.93
C SER A 30 10.24 16.77 -2.59
N ARG A 31 10.58 16.51 -3.86
CA ARG A 31 11.42 17.41 -4.69
C ARG A 31 10.78 18.77 -4.96
N SER A 32 9.45 18.90 -4.83
CA SER A 32 8.75 20.17 -5.01
C SER A 32 8.41 20.80 -3.67
N ALA A 33 8.69 22.09 -3.52
CA ALA A 33 8.32 22.87 -2.35
C ALA A 33 6.82 22.74 -2.05
N GLY A 34 6.47 22.54 -0.77
CA GLY A 34 5.08 22.45 -0.30
C GLY A 34 4.38 21.10 -0.48
N ARG A 35 5.02 20.09 -1.10
CA ARG A 35 4.43 18.74 -1.20
C ARG A 35 4.75 17.88 0.04
N PRO A 36 3.83 16.97 0.43
CA PRO A 36 3.99 16.11 1.60
C PRO A 36 5.19 15.16 1.45
N LEU A 37 5.55 14.49 2.55
CA LEU A 37 6.59 13.47 2.56
C LEU A 37 6.30 12.39 1.52
N THR A 38 7.37 11.76 1.03
CA THR A 38 7.31 10.67 0.06
C THR A 38 8.15 9.50 0.54
N LEU A 39 7.79 8.29 0.12
CA LEU A 39 8.58 7.11 0.40
C LEU A 39 9.92 7.21 -0.34
N ASP A 40 11.01 7.03 0.39
CA ASP A 40 12.34 6.97 -0.18
C ASP A 40 12.60 5.55 -0.71
N MET A 41 12.22 5.32 -1.97
CA MET A 41 12.36 4.01 -2.62
C MET A 41 13.81 3.54 -2.72
N ASP A 42 14.77 4.48 -2.74
CA ASP A 42 16.19 4.18 -2.93
C ASP A 42 16.83 3.68 -1.63
N HIS A 43 16.35 4.17 -0.49
CA HIS A 43 16.85 3.77 0.84
C HIS A 43 15.98 2.70 1.54
N SER A 44 14.69 2.60 1.19
CA SER A 44 13.77 1.61 1.77
C SER A 44 14.11 0.20 1.30
N ARG A 45 14.03 -0.79 2.21
CA ARG A 45 14.57 -2.13 1.96
C ARG A 45 13.87 -3.24 2.75
N GLY A 46 14.07 -4.47 2.29
CA GLY A 46 13.68 -5.71 2.98
C GLY A 46 12.24 -6.19 2.71
N CYS A 47 11.32 -5.31 2.34
CA CYS A 47 9.96 -5.70 1.99
C CYS A 47 9.87 -6.28 0.57
N PRO A 48 9.43 -7.53 0.38
CA PRO A 48 9.23 -8.11 -0.97
C PRO A 48 8.08 -7.43 -1.73
N ASN A 49 7.16 -6.78 -1.01
CA ASN A 49 6.02 -6.05 -1.57
C ASN A 49 6.29 -4.53 -1.57
N LEU A 50 7.55 -4.10 -1.62
CA LEU A 50 7.88 -2.67 -1.70
C LEU A 50 7.33 -2.11 -3.02
N VAL A 51 6.35 -1.21 -2.91
CA VAL A 51 5.67 -0.61 -4.06
C VAL A 51 5.66 0.90 -3.94
N HIS A 52 5.65 1.57 -5.09
CA HIS A 52 5.44 3.01 -5.13
C HIS A 52 3.95 3.32 -4.92
N PHE A 53 3.64 4.10 -3.89
CA PHE A 53 2.27 4.58 -3.64
C PHE A 53 2.27 6.07 -3.32
N SER A 54 1.13 6.72 -3.55
CA SER A 54 0.93 8.11 -3.17
C SER A 54 0.81 8.20 -1.65
N TYR A 55 1.87 8.68 -1.00
CA TYR A 55 1.92 8.86 0.46
C TYR A 55 0.74 9.71 0.97
N SER A 56 0.48 10.86 0.32
CA SER A 56 -0.63 11.75 0.67
C SER A 56 -2.01 11.11 0.56
N THR A 57 -2.15 10.08 -0.29
CA THR A 57 -3.39 9.32 -0.40
C THR A 57 -3.47 8.25 0.69
N ALA A 58 -2.35 7.61 1.01
CA ALA A 58 -2.29 6.56 2.03
C ALA A 58 -2.42 7.08 3.47
N GLU A 59 -2.09 8.35 3.72
CA GLU A 59 -2.23 8.98 5.05
C GLU A 59 -3.69 9.39 5.36
N ILE A 60 -4.57 9.44 4.36
CA ILE A 60 -5.94 9.93 4.49
C ILE A 60 -6.94 8.81 4.21
N SER A 61 -7.75 8.48 5.20
CA SER A 61 -8.91 7.59 5.01
C SER A 61 -9.97 8.26 4.13
N LYS A 62 -10.40 7.57 3.08
CA LYS A 62 -11.46 8.00 2.15
C LYS A 62 -12.39 6.83 1.87
N ASP A 63 -13.62 7.10 1.43
CA ASP A 63 -14.59 6.04 1.09
C ASP A 63 -14.06 5.02 0.06
N SER A 64 -13.27 5.48 -0.91
CA SER A 64 -12.65 4.61 -1.93
C SER A 64 -11.36 3.95 -1.48
N SER A 65 -10.73 4.45 -0.40
CA SER A 65 -9.48 3.98 0.19
C SER A 65 -9.50 4.19 1.70
N PRO A 66 -10.23 3.37 2.46
CA PRO A 66 -10.56 3.66 3.87
C PRO A 66 -9.43 3.27 4.83
N CYS A 67 -8.18 3.27 4.38
CA CYS A 67 -7.04 2.88 5.20
C CYS A 67 -6.07 4.06 5.25
N SER A 68 -5.84 4.58 6.45
CA SER A 68 -4.85 5.63 6.73
C SER A 68 -3.49 5.06 7.16
N ASN A 69 -3.30 3.74 7.10
CA ASN A 69 -2.06 3.10 7.53
C ASN A 69 -0.92 3.43 6.57
N ALA A 70 -0.09 4.39 6.95
CA ALA A 70 1.12 4.79 6.24
C ALA A 70 2.33 4.80 7.19
N PRO A 71 3.56 4.64 6.68
CA PRO A 71 4.77 4.90 7.48
C PRO A 71 4.79 6.37 7.91
N ILE A 72 5.17 6.67 9.14
CA ILE A 72 5.27 8.03 9.70
C ILE A 72 6.59 8.18 10.46
N LYS A 73 7.09 9.42 10.56
CA LYS A 73 8.28 9.72 11.37
C LYS A 73 7.88 9.86 12.84
N CYS A 74 8.60 9.14 13.71
CA CYS A 74 8.55 9.38 15.14
C CYS A 74 9.41 10.62 15.48
N SER A 75 8.85 11.57 16.23
CA SER A 75 9.55 12.78 16.69
C SER A 75 10.61 12.50 17.77
N HIS A 76 10.53 11.34 18.42
CA HIS A 76 11.48 10.91 19.45
C HIS A 76 12.63 10.05 18.91
N CYS A 77 12.50 9.52 17.68
CA CYS A 77 13.59 8.83 16.99
C CYS A 77 14.56 9.82 16.32
N ASN A 78 15.73 9.34 15.92
CA ASN A 78 16.61 10.12 15.06
C ASN A 78 15.91 10.37 13.72
N PRO A 79 16.02 11.57 13.13
CA PRO A 79 15.44 11.85 11.80
C PRO A 79 15.89 10.86 10.71
N LYS A 80 17.05 10.22 10.87
CA LYS A 80 17.60 9.21 9.96
C LYS A 80 17.03 7.80 10.17
N ASP A 81 16.31 7.55 11.26
CA ASP A 81 15.76 6.23 11.56
C ASP A 81 14.61 5.87 10.60
N PRO A 82 14.33 4.57 10.41
CA PRO A 82 13.18 4.13 9.64
C PRO A 82 11.86 4.68 10.19
N ALA A 83 10.91 4.94 9.30
CA ALA A 83 9.55 5.29 9.63
C ALA A 83 8.78 4.10 10.22
N VAL A 84 7.81 4.42 11.06
CA VAL A 84 6.95 3.49 11.80
C VAL A 84 5.57 3.49 11.17
N TRP A 85 4.94 2.34 11.00
CA TRP A 85 3.57 2.30 10.47
C TRP A 85 2.57 2.90 11.47
N ARG A 86 1.68 3.79 11.01
CA ARG A 86 0.67 4.51 11.82
C ARG A 86 -0.05 3.60 12.81
N TYR A 87 -0.51 2.44 12.38
CA TYR A 87 -1.30 1.53 13.23
C TYR A 87 -0.47 0.88 14.35
N PHE A 88 0.85 0.80 14.20
CA PHE A 88 1.79 0.22 15.17
C PHE A 88 2.57 1.30 15.95
N PHE A 89 2.20 2.57 15.79
CA PHE A 89 2.91 3.68 16.43
C PHE A 89 2.83 3.62 17.95
N LYS A 90 1.71 3.15 18.50
CA LYS A 90 1.56 2.96 19.95
C LYS A 90 2.59 1.97 20.49
N GLU A 91 2.73 0.82 19.86
CA GLU A 91 3.67 -0.22 20.27
C GLU A 91 5.11 0.28 20.16
N HIS A 92 5.43 0.99 19.08
CA HIS A 92 6.74 1.63 18.93
C HIS A 92 7.08 2.58 20.09
N LEU A 93 6.13 3.42 20.52
CA LEU A 93 6.34 4.30 21.67
C LEU A 93 6.57 3.52 22.97
N ILE A 94 5.81 2.46 23.21
CA ILE A 94 5.95 1.62 24.42
C ILE A 94 7.34 0.98 24.47
N GLU A 95 7.82 0.46 23.34
CA GLU A 95 9.07 -0.32 23.28
C GLU A 95 10.32 0.55 23.21
N HIS A 96 10.29 1.63 22.44
CA HIS A 96 11.48 2.46 22.18
C HIS A 96 11.50 3.77 22.98
N HIS A 97 10.35 4.19 23.50
CA HIS A 97 10.19 5.48 24.19
C HIS A 97 9.32 5.35 25.46
N PRO A 98 9.65 4.45 26.41
CA PRO A 98 8.78 4.11 27.55
C PRO A 98 8.44 5.28 28.48
N GLY A 99 9.20 6.37 28.44
CA GLY A 99 8.93 7.60 29.21
C GLY A 99 7.97 8.59 28.53
N VAL A 100 7.54 8.33 27.30
CA VAL A 100 6.68 9.25 26.53
C VAL A 100 5.21 9.02 26.86
N SER A 101 4.48 10.10 27.13
CA SER A 101 3.04 10.04 27.38
C SER A 101 2.28 9.64 26.11
N LEU A 102 1.68 8.45 26.13
CA LEU A 102 0.89 7.92 25.02
C LEU A 102 -0.33 8.80 24.69
N MET A 103 -0.92 9.49 25.67
CA MET A 103 -2.12 10.28 25.43
C MET A 103 -1.92 11.38 24.37
N GLN A 104 -0.73 11.98 24.34
CA GLN A 104 -0.36 13.03 23.39
C GLN A 104 -0.40 12.55 21.93
N TYR A 105 -0.15 11.26 21.71
CA TYR A 105 -0.01 10.67 20.38
C TYR A 105 -1.22 9.82 19.97
N SER A 106 -2.24 9.71 20.83
CA SER A 106 -3.40 8.84 20.61
C SER A 106 -4.10 9.05 19.26
N HIS A 107 -4.22 10.30 18.82
CA HIS A 107 -4.77 10.70 17.53
C HIS A 107 -4.05 10.10 16.30
N ILE A 108 -2.81 9.60 16.47
CA ILE A 108 -2.02 9.00 15.39
C ILE A 108 -2.49 7.58 15.10
N TRP A 109 -2.70 6.72 16.10
CA TRP A 109 -3.07 5.32 15.86
C TRP A 109 -4.56 5.03 16.02
N GLN A 110 -5.33 5.95 16.61
CA GLN A 110 -6.77 5.79 16.72
C GLN A 110 -7.41 5.88 15.33
N LEU A 111 -8.21 4.87 15.01
CA LEU A 111 -9.03 4.83 13.80
C LEU A 111 -10.32 5.59 14.05
N SER A 112 -10.80 6.32 13.04
CA SER A 112 -12.15 6.86 13.11
C SER A 112 -13.19 5.72 12.98
N ALA A 113 -14.41 5.95 13.48
CA ALA A 113 -15.47 4.96 13.37
C ALA A 113 -15.83 4.66 11.89
N GLU A 114 -15.76 5.69 11.04
CA GLU A 114 -15.99 5.61 9.61
C GLU A 114 -14.90 4.78 8.92
N GLU A 115 -13.64 5.03 9.27
CA GLU A 115 -12.49 4.27 8.77
C GLU A 115 -12.62 2.78 9.12
N GLU A 116 -12.91 2.46 10.39
CA GLU A 116 -13.08 1.07 10.81
C GLU A 116 -14.27 0.40 10.10
N ALA A 117 -15.42 1.08 10.02
CA ALA A 117 -16.60 0.55 9.35
C ALA A 117 -16.36 0.28 7.87
N ALA A 118 -15.69 1.21 7.17
CA ALA A 118 -15.39 1.08 5.75
C ALA A 118 -14.36 -0.03 5.47
N MET A 119 -13.29 -0.13 6.28
CA MET A 119 -12.36 -1.27 6.18
C MET A 119 -13.05 -2.60 6.45
N ARG A 120 -13.96 -2.66 7.44
CA ARG A 120 -14.72 -3.88 7.77
C ARG A 120 -15.58 -4.33 6.58
N LYS A 121 -16.27 -3.39 5.94
CA LYS A 121 -17.05 -3.64 4.72
C LYS A 121 -16.18 -4.19 3.57
N ILE A 122 -14.97 -3.66 3.37
CA ILE A 122 -14.03 -4.20 2.38
C ILE A 122 -13.64 -5.63 2.73
N TRP A 123 -13.30 -5.89 3.99
CA TRP A 123 -12.94 -7.23 4.47
C TRP A 123 -14.06 -8.23 4.20
N ASP A 124 -15.30 -7.92 4.57
CA ASP A 124 -16.46 -8.83 4.42
C ASP A 124 -16.84 -9.09 2.96
N THR A 125 -16.39 -8.23 2.03
CA THR A 125 -16.68 -8.36 0.60
C THR A 125 -15.50 -8.89 -0.22
N ARG A 126 -14.33 -9.13 0.38
CA ARG A 126 -13.08 -9.50 -0.32
C ARG A 126 -13.16 -10.76 -1.19
N GLY A 127 -14.07 -11.69 -0.88
CA GLY A 127 -14.30 -12.92 -1.66
C GLY A 127 -15.44 -12.83 -2.68
N LYS A 128 -16.19 -11.72 -2.73
CA LYS A 128 -17.34 -11.59 -3.63
C LYS A 128 -16.85 -11.16 -5.01
N ARG A 129 -17.11 -11.99 -6.03
CA ARG A 129 -16.83 -11.63 -7.44
C ARG A 129 -17.50 -10.30 -7.76
N LYS A 130 -16.70 -9.30 -8.12
CA LYS A 130 -17.23 -8.04 -8.65
C LYS A 130 -17.96 -8.36 -9.96
N LYS A 131 -19.20 -7.91 -10.10
CA LYS A 131 -19.91 -7.98 -11.39
C LYS A 131 -19.04 -7.26 -12.42
N PRO A 132 -18.80 -7.85 -13.61
CA PRO A 132 -18.03 -7.17 -14.64
C PRO A 132 -18.69 -5.83 -14.94
N ARG A 133 -17.88 -4.76 -15.02
CA ARG A 133 -18.38 -3.47 -15.50
C ARG A 133 -18.97 -3.71 -16.89
N LYS A 134 -20.21 -3.24 -17.13
CA LYS A 134 -20.76 -3.20 -18.49
C LYS A 134 -19.76 -2.46 -19.36
N VAL A 135 -19.12 -3.17 -20.27
CA VAL A 135 -18.22 -2.57 -21.27
C VAL A 135 -19.08 -1.59 -22.07
N LYS A 136 -18.76 -0.30 -22.04
CA LYS A 136 -19.31 0.65 -23.01
C LYS A 136 -18.78 0.19 -24.36
N SER A 137 -19.70 -0.22 -25.26
CA SER A 137 -19.52 -0.66 -26.65
C SER A 137 -18.11 -1.12 -27.02
N SER A 138 -17.95 -2.43 -27.26
CA SER A 138 -16.76 -2.98 -27.91
C SER A 138 -16.35 -2.09 -29.09
N LEU A 139 -15.09 -1.64 -29.11
CA LEU A 139 -14.51 -1.10 -30.33
C LEU A 139 -14.67 -2.18 -31.40
N ILE A 140 -15.39 -1.85 -32.47
CA ILE A 140 -15.53 -2.73 -33.63
C ILE A 140 -14.15 -2.74 -34.28
N ILE A 141 -13.37 -3.79 -34.01
CA ILE A 141 -12.12 -4.04 -34.73
C ILE A 141 -12.56 -4.38 -36.15
N SER A 142 -12.30 -3.49 -37.12
CA SER A 142 -12.51 -3.81 -38.52
C SER A 142 -11.62 -4.99 -38.90
N GLU A 143 -12.12 -5.89 -39.75
CA GLU A 143 -11.40 -7.10 -40.16
C GLU A 143 -9.98 -6.80 -40.69
N ALA A 144 -9.79 -5.61 -41.26
CA ALA A 144 -8.53 -5.10 -41.79
C ALA A 144 -7.42 -4.88 -40.74
N HIS A 145 -7.75 -4.81 -39.44
CA HIS A 145 -6.78 -4.60 -38.36
C HIS A 145 -6.61 -5.82 -37.44
N SER A 146 -7.09 -6.99 -37.87
CA SER A 146 -6.91 -8.25 -37.14
C SER A 146 -5.59 -8.94 -37.51
N SER A 147 -4.69 -9.11 -36.54
CA SER A 147 -3.44 -9.86 -36.70
C SER A 147 -3.64 -11.36 -36.95
N ARG A 148 -4.88 -11.88 -36.92
CA ARG A 148 -5.20 -13.28 -37.26
C ARG A 148 -4.82 -13.66 -38.69
N ARG A 149 -4.66 -12.71 -39.62
CA ARG A 149 -4.26 -13.01 -41.01
C ARG A 149 -2.76 -13.20 -41.22
N VAL A 150 -1.90 -12.87 -40.25
CA VAL A 150 -0.44 -13.01 -40.42
C VAL A 150 0.01 -14.48 -40.39
N LEU A 151 -0.74 -15.37 -39.73
CA LEU A 151 -0.39 -16.79 -39.67
C LEU A 151 -0.79 -17.58 -40.93
N ALA A 152 -1.65 -17.04 -41.80
CA ALA A 152 -2.07 -17.74 -43.03
C ALA A 152 -1.09 -17.57 -44.21
N TYR A 153 -0.12 -16.65 -44.12
CA TYR A 153 0.89 -16.44 -45.16
C TYR A 153 2.19 -17.23 -44.92
N ALA A 154 2.44 -17.71 -43.71
CA ALA A 154 3.66 -18.44 -43.38
C ALA A 154 3.65 -19.91 -43.85
N ASP A 155 2.46 -20.52 -43.99
CA ASP A 155 2.33 -21.94 -44.38
C ASP A 155 2.38 -22.18 -45.90
N LEU A 156 2.34 -21.14 -46.73
CA LEU A 156 2.48 -21.27 -48.19
C LEU A 156 3.92 -21.18 -48.70
N PHE A 157 4.90 -20.91 -47.83
CA PHE A 157 6.31 -20.78 -48.21
C PHE A 157 7.20 -21.96 -47.82
N VAL A 158 6.68 -23.00 -47.13
CA VAL A 158 7.45 -24.20 -46.72
C VAL A 158 7.02 -25.45 -47.51
N SER A 159 6.66 -25.30 -48.79
CA SER A 159 6.43 -26.46 -49.68
C SER A 159 7.26 -26.42 -50.97
N TYR A 160 8.29 -25.55 -51.03
CA TYR A 160 9.35 -25.62 -52.02
C TYR A 160 10.71 -25.43 -51.34
N CYS A 161 11.18 -26.48 -50.68
CA CYS A 161 12.58 -26.92 -50.56
C CYS A 161 12.64 -28.18 -49.68
#